data_AF-A0A7V9EN56-F1
#
_entry.id   AF-A0A7V9EN56-F1
#
_cell.length_a   1.000
_cell.length_b   1.000
_cell.length_c   1.000
_cell.angle_alpha   90.00
_cell.angle_beta   90.00
_cell.angle_gamma   90.00
#
_symmetry.space_group_name_H-M   'P 1'
#
loop_
_entity.id
_entity.type
_entity.pdbx_description
1 polymer ?
#
loop_
_entity_poly.entity_id
_entity_poly.type
_entity_poly.pdbx_seq_one_letter_code
_entity_poly.pdbx_strand_id
1 'polypeptide(L)'
;MRARQSLGSQPMIRRVGLLPLRYERQRGERRRIGFTALTGLVVLAALVFWWFMIAGEIKEAGDQLALVEATNANLQSDIDELQSFAELADEVQKKRTALQQVMAGDVDWPALLTEVALVVPGEVWLTTLTASAGQTEGAAPVGTETAAVRISEKRAFGRVQFVGKSLSFPGIAKWLIRQETVEDFSAVWLNSATKEAQEASAGATTAAGPEVVTFDTTIELSGKIASRRFEGGALAAGRDLIEAPGAP
;
A
#
# COMPACT_ATOMS: atom_id res chain seq x y z
N MET A 1 -0.25 105.97 -79.53
CA MET A 1 -0.72 106.12 -80.91
C MET A 1 -0.43 104.84 -81.68
N ARG A 2 -1.47 104.28 -82.32
CA ARG A 2 -1.53 103.35 -83.46
C ARG A 2 -0.24 102.71 -84.01
N ALA A 3 -0.25 101.38 -84.09
CA ALA A 3 -0.01 100.54 -85.30
C ALA A 3 -0.06 99.04 -84.84
N ARG A 4 -1.06 98.19 -85.15
CA ARG A 4 -1.37 97.51 -86.44
C ARG A 4 -0.08 97.04 -87.13
N GLN A 5 0.20 95.79 -87.49
CA GLN A 5 -0.53 94.54 -87.75
C GLN A 5 0.56 93.45 -87.93
N SER A 6 0.27 92.17 -87.69
CA SER A 6 0.47 91.14 -88.72
C SER A 6 -0.22 89.83 -88.35
N LEU A 7 -1.15 89.43 -89.21
CA LEU A 7 -1.80 88.12 -89.26
C LEU A 7 -0.79 87.02 -89.62
N GLY A 8 -0.93 85.86 -88.98
CA GLY A 8 -0.25 84.63 -89.37
C GLY A 8 -1.08 83.41 -88.97
N SER A 9 -2.25 83.25 -89.59
CA SER A 9 -3.10 82.07 -89.44
C SER A 9 -2.44 80.88 -90.15
N GLN A 10 -1.83 79.97 -89.40
CA GLN A 10 -1.27 78.73 -89.94
C GLN A 10 -2.38 77.67 -90.10
N PRO A 11 -2.51 77.03 -91.27
CA PRO A 11 -3.55 76.03 -91.54
C PRO A 11 -3.32 74.73 -90.76
N MET A 12 -4.39 74.21 -90.14
CA MET A 12 -4.44 72.86 -89.60
C MET A 12 -4.28 71.84 -90.74
N ILE A 13 -3.08 71.28 -90.88
CA ILE A 13 -2.85 70.12 -91.74
C ILE A 13 -3.47 68.91 -91.04
N ARG A 14 -4.71 68.59 -91.40
CA ARG A 14 -5.37 67.32 -91.08
C ARG A 14 -4.62 66.21 -91.80
N ARG A 15 -3.67 65.59 -91.11
CA ARG A 15 -2.98 64.39 -91.59
C ARG A 15 -4.01 63.26 -91.67
N VAL A 16 -4.57 63.06 -92.86
CA VAL A 16 -5.30 61.85 -93.21
C VAL A 16 -4.25 60.75 -93.31
N GLY A 17 -4.12 59.97 -92.24
CA GLY A 17 -3.28 58.79 -92.20
C GLY A 17 -3.82 57.75 -93.16
N LEU A 18 -3.21 57.67 -94.35
CA LEU A 18 -3.40 56.60 -95.33
C LEU A 18 -2.61 55.35 -94.92
N LEU A 19 -2.76 54.93 -93.67
CA LEU A 19 -2.30 53.63 -93.22
C LEU A 19 -3.50 52.68 -93.24
N PRO A 20 -3.42 51.57 -94.00
CA PRO A 20 -4.55 50.69 -94.20
C PRO A 20 -4.98 50.07 -92.86
N LEU A 21 -6.26 50.27 -92.52
CA LEU A 21 -7.01 49.77 -91.35
C LEU A 21 -7.02 48.23 -91.16
N ARG A 22 -6.17 47.50 -91.88
CA ARG A 22 -6.11 46.03 -91.85
C ARG A 22 -4.99 45.45 -90.98
N TYR A 23 -4.22 46.27 -90.26
CA TYR A 23 -3.16 45.79 -89.35
C TYR A 23 -3.23 46.28 -87.89
N GLU A 24 -4.25 47.03 -87.46
CA GLU A 24 -4.33 47.49 -86.05
C GLU A 24 -4.91 46.47 -85.07
N ARG A 25 -5.51 45.37 -85.53
CA ARG A 25 -6.17 44.41 -84.63
C ARG A 25 -5.21 43.61 -83.75
N GLN A 26 -3.94 43.43 -84.13
CA GLN A 26 -3.02 42.58 -83.36
C GLN A 26 -2.26 43.26 -82.21
N ARG A 27 -2.29 44.60 -82.08
CA ARG A 27 -1.65 45.30 -80.94
C ARG A 27 -2.55 45.44 -79.71
N GLY A 28 -3.87 45.52 -79.92
CA GLY A 28 -4.85 45.52 -78.82
C GLY A 28 -4.94 44.19 -78.09
N GLU A 29 -4.81 43.08 -78.83
CA GLU A 29 -4.75 41.73 -78.24
C GLU A 29 -3.49 41.52 -77.41
N ARG A 30 -2.29 41.95 -77.84
CA ARG A 30 -1.08 41.76 -77.03
C ARG A 30 -1.10 42.52 -75.70
N ARG A 31 -1.69 43.73 -75.67
CA ARG A 31 -1.88 44.47 -74.41
C ARG A 31 -2.96 43.81 -73.54
N ARG A 32 -4.08 43.38 -74.13
CA ARG A 32 -5.15 42.67 -73.38
C ARG A 32 -4.67 41.31 -72.86
N ILE A 33 -3.94 40.54 -73.65
CA ILE A 33 -3.30 39.26 -73.29
C ILE A 33 -2.23 39.47 -72.20
N GLY A 34 -1.45 40.56 -72.30
CA GLY A 34 -0.49 40.95 -71.26
C GLY A 34 -1.17 41.29 -69.92
N PHE A 35 -2.26 42.05 -69.96
CA PHE A 35 -3.05 42.35 -68.75
C PHE A 35 -3.73 41.10 -68.18
N THR A 36 -4.31 40.22 -69.00
CA THR A 36 -4.90 38.96 -68.51
C THR A 36 -3.85 38.01 -67.94
N ALA A 37 -2.67 37.94 -68.55
CA ALA A 37 -1.56 37.13 -68.04
C ALA A 37 -1.02 37.67 -66.71
N LEU A 38 -0.89 39.00 -66.57
CA LEU A 38 -0.48 39.64 -65.32
C LEU A 38 -1.53 39.43 -64.21
N THR A 39 -2.81 39.61 -64.52
CA THR A 39 -3.90 39.35 -63.57
C THR A 39 -3.92 37.88 -63.15
N GLY A 40 -3.74 36.94 -64.07
CA GLY A 40 -3.61 35.52 -63.77
C GLY A 40 -2.43 35.21 -62.86
N LEU A 41 -1.28 35.84 -63.08
CA LEU A 41 -0.09 35.70 -62.23
C LEU A 41 -0.33 36.24 -60.82
N VAL A 42 -0.99 37.40 -60.70
CA VAL A 42 -1.32 38.00 -59.39
C VAL A 42 -2.29 37.12 -58.61
N VAL A 43 -3.30 36.55 -59.28
CA VAL A 43 -4.24 35.61 -58.66
C VAL A 43 -3.52 34.33 -58.21
N LEU A 44 -2.62 33.78 -59.03
CA LEU A 44 -1.79 32.63 -58.64
C LEU A 44 -0.89 32.94 -57.44
N ALA A 45 -0.23 34.10 -57.42
CA ALA A 45 0.60 34.53 -56.32
C ALA A 45 -0.22 34.70 -55.02
N ALA A 46 -1.43 35.26 -55.12
CA ALA A 46 -2.34 35.40 -53.98
C ALA A 46 -2.79 34.04 -53.44
N LEU A 47 -3.06 33.06 -54.31
CA LEU A 47 -3.42 31.69 -53.91
C LEU A 47 -2.26 30.97 -53.20
N VAL A 48 -1.04 31.12 -53.72
CA VAL A 48 0.17 30.54 -53.08
C VAL A 48 0.39 31.18 -51.71
N PHE A 49 0.30 32.51 -51.61
CA PHE A 49 0.44 33.24 -50.34
C PHE A 49 -0.63 32.81 -49.32
N TRP A 50 -1.89 32.69 -49.75
CA TRP A 50 -2.99 32.21 -48.93
C TRP A 50 -2.76 30.77 -48.43
N TRP A 51 -2.27 29.89 -49.31
CA TRP A 51 -1.94 28.51 -48.96
C TRP A 51 -0.82 28.44 -47.91
N PHE A 52 0.19 29.30 -48.00
CA PHE A 52 1.25 29.42 -46.99
C PHE A 52 0.72 29.91 -45.63
N MET A 53 -0.25 30.82 -45.58
CA MET A 53 -0.86 31.25 -44.31
C MET A 53 -1.62 30.09 -43.64
N ILE A 54 -2.42 29.33 -44.39
CA ILE A 54 -3.13 28.15 -43.87
C ILE A 54 -2.14 27.07 -43.39
N ALA A 55 -1.06 26.85 -44.15
CA ALA A 55 -0.02 25.89 -43.75
C ALA A 55 0.69 26.29 -42.45
N GLY A 56 0.83 27.60 -42.18
CA GLY A 56 1.37 28.14 -40.93
C GLY A 56 0.48 27.85 -39.73
N GLU A 57 -0.83 28.12 -39.83
CA GLU A 57 -1.81 27.88 -38.75
C GLU A 57 -1.92 26.39 -38.39
N ILE A 58 -1.86 25.50 -39.38
CA ILE A 58 -1.88 24.04 -39.15
C ILE A 58 -0.63 23.58 -38.38
N LYS A 59 0.53 24.15 -38.70
CA LYS A 59 1.78 23.82 -38.01
C LYS A 59 1.76 24.33 -36.57
N GLU A 60 1.29 25.55 -36.34
CA GLU A 60 1.19 26.14 -35.00
C GLU A 60 0.19 25.39 -34.11
N ALA A 61 -0.94 24.94 -34.67
CA ALA A 61 -1.88 24.07 -33.96
C ALA A 61 -1.29 22.68 -33.65
N GLY A 62 -0.49 22.12 -34.56
CA GLY A 62 0.23 20.86 -34.33
C GLY A 62 1.31 20.96 -33.26
N ASP A 63 2.09 22.06 -33.26
CA ASP A 63 3.13 22.33 -32.27
C ASP A 63 2.51 22.57 -30.87
N GLN A 64 1.37 23.25 -30.78
CA GLN A 64 0.61 23.41 -29.53
C GLN A 64 0.06 22.07 -29.01
N LEU A 65 -0.47 21.22 -29.90
CA LEU A 65 -0.94 19.89 -29.52
C LEU A 65 0.21 19.03 -28.99
N ALA A 66 1.36 19.04 -29.67
CA ALA A 66 2.55 18.31 -29.24
C ALA A 66 3.09 18.81 -27.89
N LEU A 67 3.04 20.12 -27.64
CA LEU A 67 3.46 20.71 -26.36
C LEU A 67 2.50 20.31 -25.22
N VAL A 68 1.18 20.37 -25.47
CA VAL A 68 0.16 19.95 -24.50
C VAL A 68 0.26 18.44 -24.22
N GLU A 69 0.49 17.62 -25.23
CA GLU A 69 0.68 16.17 -25.10
C GLU A 69 1.95 15.83 -24.32
N ALA A 70 3.07 16.52 -24.58
CA ALA A 70 4.30 16.38 -23.80
C ALA A 70 4.14 16.82 -22.34
N THR A 71 3.38 17.89 -22.10
CA THR A 71 3.08 18.38 -20.74
C THR A 71 2.21 17.37 -19.98
N ASN A 72 1.17 16.83 -20.63
CA ASN A 72 0.33 15.78 -20.04
C ASN A 72 1.12 14.50 -19.76
N ALA A 73 2.04 14.10 -20.65
CA ALA A 73 2.89 12.93 -20.44
C ALA A 73 3.83 13.11 -19.22
N ASN A 74 4.41 14.29 -19.04
CA ASN A 74 5.23 14.60 -17.87
C ASN A 74 4.39 14.62 -16.58
N LEU A 75 3.23 15.28 -16.58
CA LEU A 75 2.33 15.30 -15.43
C LEU A 75 1.84 13.88 -15.07
N GLN A 76 1.56 13.04 -16.07
CA GLN A 76 1.19 11.65 -15.83
C GLN A 76 2.35 10.86 -15.21
N SER A 77 3.58 11.07 -15.67
CA SER A 77 4.77 10.44 -15.08
C SER A 77 4.98 10.86 -13.62
N ASP A 78 4.79 12.14 -13.30
CA ASP A 78 4.89 12.64 -11.93
C ASP A 78 3.79 12.03 -11.05
N ILE A 79 2.56 11.94 -11.58
CA ILE A 79 1.43 11.28 -10.90
C ILE A 79 1.70 9.81 -10.67
N ASP A 80 2.24 9.08 -11.66
CA ASP A 80 2.54 7.65 -11.55
C ASP A 80 3.65 7.40 -10.50
N GLU A 81 4.67 8.26 -10.46
CA GLU A 81 5.71 8.23 -9.43
C GLU A 81 5.11 8.45 -8.03
N LEU A 82 4.30 9.50 -7.84
CA LEU A 82 3.60 9.79 -6.59
C LEU A 82 2.63 8.68 -6.16
N GLN A 83 1.89 8.09 -7.11
CA GLN A 83 0.99 6.97 -6.86
C GLN A 83 1.75 5.72 -6.41
N SER A 84 2.90 5.43 -7.02
CA SER A 84 3.73 4.29 -6.62
C SER A 84 4.19 4.40 -5.15
N PHE A 85 4.53 5.61 -4.68
CA PHE A 85 4.85 5.85 -3.27
C PHE A 85 3.64 5.73 -2.35
N ALA A 86 2.48 6.20 -2.77
CA ALA A 86 1.23 6.06 -2.01
C ALA A 86 0.82 4.58 -1.88
N GLU A 87 0.94 3.79 -2.95
CA GLU A 87 0.69 2.35 -2.95
C GLU A 87 1.67 1.62 -2.03
N LEU A 88 2.96 1.96 -2.07
CA LEU A 88 3.98 1.36 -1.21
C LEU A 88 3.74 1.71 0.27
N ALA A 89 3.34 2.95 0.57
CA ALA A 89 2.98 3.36 1.92
C ALA A 89 1.76 2.61 2.45
N ASP A 90 0.73 2.42 1.61
CA ASP A 90 -0.46 1.65 1.96
C ASP A 90 -0.12 0.15 2.16
N GLU A 91 0.75 -0.42 1.32
CA GLU A 91 1.22 -1.80 1.48
C GLU A 91 2.00 -1.99 2.79
N VAL A 92 2.90 -1.05 3.12
CA VAL A 92 3.63 -1.05 4.39
C VAL A 92 2.67 -0.95 5.57
N GLN A 93 1.67 -0.06 5.50
CA GLN A 93 0.68 0.11 6.56
C GLN A 93 -0.19 -1.14 6.75
N LYS A 94 -0.61 -1.79 5.65
CA LYS A 94 -1.33 -3.06 5.68
C LYS A 94 -0.49 -4.16 6.32
N LYS A 95 0.78 -4.30 5.93
CA LYS A 95 1.71 -5.28 6.52
C LYS A 95 1.94 -5.02 8.01
N ARG A 96 2.10 -3.77 8.42
CA ARG A 96 2.23 -3.38 9.83
C ARG A 96 0.98 -3.71 10.63
N THR A 97 -0.20 -3.40 10.10
CA THR A 97 -1.48 -3.71 10.76
C THR A 97 -1.68 -5.21 10.90
N ALA A 98 -1.40 -5.98 9.84
CA ALA A 98 -1.46 -7.45 9.90
C ALA A 98 -0.48 -8.02 10.93
N LEU A 99 0.76 -7.49 10.97
CA LEU A 99 1.77 -7.92 11.94
C LEU A 99 1.34 -7.56 13.37
N GLN A 100 0.80 -6.38 13.61
CA GLN A 100 0.25 -5.99 14.91
C GLN A 100 -0.90 -6.91 15.34
N GLN A 101 -1.79 -7.29 14.42
CA GLN A 101 -2.89 -8.22 14.72
C GLN A 101 -2.38 -9.61 15.10
N VAL A 102 -1.39 -10.14 14.37
CA VAL A 102 -0.77 -11.44 14.69
C VAL A 102 -0.03 -11.37 16.04
N MET A 103 0.76 -10.31 16.25
CA MET A 103 1.58 -10.15 17.45
C MET A 103 0.78 -9.78 18.69
N ALA A 104 -0.40 -9.19 18.56
CA ALA A 104 -1.29 -8.91 19.69
C ALA A 104 -1.84 -10.20 20.35
N GLY A 105 -1.68 -11.36 19.71
CA GLY A 105 -1.93 -12.67 20.28
C GLY A 105 -0.66 -13.42 20.76
N ASP A 106 0.52 -12.81 20.66
CA ASP A 106 1.78 -13.46 21.02
C ASP A 106 1.92 -13.57 22.55
N VAL A 107 2.39 -14.72 23.02
CA VAL A 107 2.62 -15.02 24.45
C VAL A 107 4.11 -15.00 24.72
N ASP A 108 4.52 -14.40 25.84
CA ASP A 108 5.91 -14.51 26.29
C ASP A 108 6.18 -15.91 26.91
N TRP A 109 6.32 -16.92 26.04
CA TRP A 109 6.53 -18.32 26.43
C TRP A 109 7.71 -18.52 27.40
N PRO A 110 8.88 -17.86 27.24
CA PRO A 110 9.96 -17.95 28.21
C PRO A 110 9.59 -17.47 29.62
N ALA A 111 8.85 -16.36 29.73
CA ALA A 111 8.38 -15.85 31.02
C ALA A 111 7.39 -16.84 31.64
N LEU A 112 6.42 -17.33 30.85
CA LEU A 112 5.47 -18.34 31.29
C LEU A 112 6.16 -19.61 31.81
N LEU A 113 7.11 -20.15 31.06
CA LEU A 113 7.84 -21.36 31.46
C LEU A 113 8.69 -21.14 32.72
N THR A 114 9.23 -19.94 32.89
CA THR A 114 9.98 -19.56 34.10
C THR A 114 9.07 -19.49 35.32
N GLU A 115 7.89 -18.89 35.19
CA GLU A 115 6.90 -18.84 36.27
C GLU A 115 6.41 -20.24 36.65
N VAL A 116 6.10 -21.09 35.65
CA VAL A 116 5.76 -22.49 35.90
C VAL A 116 6.87 -23.20 36.66
N ALA A 117 8.13 -23.05 36.24
CA ALA A 117 9.27 -23.67 36.91
C ALA A 117 9.45 -23.21 38.38
N LEU A 118 9.11 -21.95 38.70
CA LEU A 118 9.16 -21.40 40.06
C LEU A 118 8.02 -21.92 40.95
N VAL A 119 6.89 -22.29 40.34
CA VAL A 119 5.66 -22.68 41.02
C VAL A 119 5.60 -24.17 41.31
N VAL A 120 6.31 -25.01 40.54
CA VAL A 120 6.35 -26.47 40.72
C VAL A 120 6.97 -26.86 42.09
N PRO A 121 6.22 -27.55 42.97
CA PRO A 121 6.76 -28.12 44.21
C PRO A 121 7.79 -29.22 43.93
N GLY A 122 8.77 -29.41 44.82
CA GLY A 122 9.79 -30.47 44.67
C GLY A 122 9.26 -31.92 44.72
N GLU A 123 7.99 -32.12 45.05
CA GLU A 123 7.30 -33.42 45.07
C GLU A 123 6.44 -33.67 43.81
N VAL A 124 6.45 -32.73 42.86
CA VAL A 124 5.66 -32.74 41.62
C VAL A 124 6.61 -32.62 40.42
N TRP A 125 6.36 -33.39 39.37
CA TRP A 125 7.04 -33.23 38.09
C TRP A 125 6.05 -33.27 36.92
N LEU A 126 6.31 -32.45 35.92
CA LEU A 126 5.47 -32.33 34.72
C LEU A 126 6.03 -33.21 33.61
N THR A 127 5.15 -33.89 32.88
CA THR A 127 5.50 -34.74 31.73
C THR A 127 5.07 -34.09 30.42
N THR A 128 3.92 -33.43 30.42
CA THR A 128 3.35 -32.81 29.22
C THR A 128 2.81 -31.44 29.57
N LEU A 129 3.10 -30.46 28.72
CA LEU A 129 2.52 -29.13 28.75
C LEU A 129 1.94 -28.86 27.37
N THR A 130 0.63 -28.66 27.31
CA THR A 130 -0.09 -28.30 26.09
C THR A 130 -0.71 -26.93 26.29
N ALA A 131 -0.39 -25.97 25.43
CA ALA A 131 -0.90 -24.61 25.54
C ALA A 131 -1.48 -24.13 24.21
N SER A 132 -2.53 -23.33 24.30
CA SER A 132 -3.12 -22.59 23.18
C SER A 132 -3.41 -21.17 23.64
N ALA A 133 -3.02 -20.17 22.85
CA ALA A 133 -3.14 -18.78 23.24
C ALA A 133 -3.18 -17.85 22.04
N GLY A 134 -3.69 -16.65 22.26
CA GLY A 134 -3.80 -15.58 21.28
C GLY A 134 -5.24 -15.11 21.09
N GLN A 135 -5.45 -13.99 20.42
CA GLN A 135 -6.80 -13.44 20.29
C GLN A 135 -7.74 -14.30 19.42
N THR A 136 -7.18 -15.04 18.44
CA THR A 136 -7.93 -15.95 17.55
C THR A 136 -8.06 -17.37 18.09
N GLU A 137 -7.07 -17.86 18.85
CA GLU A 137 -7.09 -19.19 19.47
C GLU A 137 -7.46 -19.16 20.97
N GLY A 138 -7.75 -17.99 21.52
CA GLY A 138 -7.94 -17.77 22.95
C GLY A 138 -8.92 -18.75 23.56
N ALA A 139 -8.64 -19.20 24.79
CA ALA A 139 -9.44 -20.17 25.53
C ALA A 139 -9.90 -21.41 24.74
N ALA A 140 -9.24 -21.75 23.62
CA ALA A 140 -9.54 -22.98 22.90
C ALA A 140 -9.28 -24.18 23.84
N PRO A 141 -10.11 -25.23 23.76
CA PRO A 141 -9.86 -26.46 24.50
C PRO A 141 -8.47 -27.00 24.17
N VAL A 142 -7.72 -27.38 25.20
CA VAL A 142 -6.41 -28.01 25.03
C VAL A 142 -6.47 -29.45 25.53
N GLY A 143 -5.90 -30.37 24.73
CA GLY A 143 -5.82 -31.81 25.00
C GLY A 143 -7.16 -32.50 25.26
N THR A 144 -7.24 -33.31 26.32
CA THR A 144 -8.36 -34.24 26.63
C THR A 144 -9.56 -33.58 27.30
N GLU A 145 -9.66 -32.26 27.22
CA GLU A 145 -10.68 -31.48 27.89
C GLU A 145 -12.06 -31.66 27.22
N THR A 146 -12.94 -32.47 27.82
CA THR A 146 -14.34 -32.67 27.38
C THR A 146 -15.33 -31.71 28.06
N ALA A 147 -14.86 -30.82 28.94
CA ALA A 147 -15.71 -29.95 29.74
C ALA A 147 -16.02 -28.63 29.02
N ALA A 148 -17.28 -28.20 29.04
CA ALA A 148 -17.67 -26.87 28.60
C ALA A 148 -16.93 -25.81 29.44
N VAL A 149 -16.20 -24.92 28.77
CA VAL A 149 -15.45 -23.78 29.33
C VAL A 149 -16.21 -23.16 30.51
N ARG A 150 -15.68 -23.33 31.73
CA ARG A 150 -16.34 -22.85 32.95
C ARG A 150 -15.82 -21.46 33.30
N ILE A 151 -16.54 -20.49 32.75
CA ILE A 151 -16.72 -19.09 33.17
C ILE A 151 -15.66 -18.57 34.15
N SER A 152 -14.50 -18.21 33.64
CA SER A 152 -13.80 -17.03 34.12
C SER A 152 -14.60 -15.81 33.65
N GLU A 153 -14.96 -14.89 34.56
CA GLU A 153 -15.58 -13.61 34.18
C GLU A 153 -14.64 -12.75 33.30
N LYS A 154 -13.34 -13.09 33.30
CA LYS A 154 -12.32 -12.47 32.48
C LYS A 154 -12.18 -13.26 31.18
N ARG A 155 -12.16 -12.57 30.04
CA ARG A 155 -11.82 -13.18 28.74
C ARG A 155 -10.41 -13.79 28.83
N ALA A 156 -10.33 -15.11 28.87
CA ALA A 156 -9.06 -15.82 28.89
C ALA A 156 -8.28 -15.55 27.59
N PHE A 157 -7.00 -15.19 27.74
CA PHE A 157 -6.08 -14.91 26.64
C PHE A 157 -5.49 -16.20 26.05
N GLY A 158 -5.42 -17.24 26.87
CA GLY A 158 -4.97 -18.57 26.48
C GLY A 158 -5.35 -19.60 27.54
N ARG A 159 -5.08 -20.87 27.25
CA ARG A 159 -5.28 -22.00 28.15
C ARG A 159 -4.06 -22.91 28.13
N VAL A 160 -3.69 -23.43 29.29
CA VAL A 160 -2.58 -24.37 29.44
C VAL A 160 -3.04 -25.59 30.22
N GLN A 161 -2.83 -26.77 29.66
CA GLN A 161 -3.01 -28.06 30.30
C GLN A 161 -1.65 -28.63 30.69
N PHE A 162 -1.56 -29.09 31.93
CA PHE A 162 -0.42 -29.78 32.49
C PHE A 162 -0.79 -31.22 32.81
N VAL A 163 0.02 -32.14 32.34
CA VAL A 163 0.01 -33.54 32.78
C VAL A 163 1.30 -33.80 33.53
N GLY A 164 1.18 -34.40 34.69
CA GLY A 164 2.33 -34.67 35.54
C GLY A 164 2.08 -35.80 36.53
N LYS A 165 3.08 -35.98 37.40
CA LYS A 165 3.02 -36.94 38.49
C LYS A 165 3.45 -36.27 39.79
N SER A 166 2.96 -36.80 40.90
CA SER A 166 3.26 -36.34 42.26
C SER A 166 3.52 -37.54 43.17
N LEU A 167 4.35 -37.36 44.20
CA LEU A 167 4.54 -38.37 45.25
C LEU A 167 3.33 -38.49 46.20
N SER A 168 2.39 -37.53 46.15
CA SER A 168 1.25 -37.50 47.05
C SER A 168 0.11 -36.63 46.54
N PHE A 169 -1.13 -36.89 46.97
CA PHE A 169 -2.27 -35.99 46.74
C PHE A 169 -2.06 -34.58 47.35
N PRO A 170 -1.52 -34.43 48.57
CA PRO A 170 -1.14 -33.11 49.10
C PRO A 170 -0.15 -32.34 48.23
N GLY A 171 0.76 -33.03 47.54
CA GLY A 171 1.67 -32.40 46.56
C GLY A 171 0.90 -31.75 45.40
N ILE A 172 -0.13 -32.41 44.88
CA ILE A 172 -1.02 -31.87 43.84
C ILE A 172 -1.80 -30.68 44.39
N ALA A 173 -2.33 -30.78 45.62
CA ALA A 173 -3.05 -29.67 46.24
C ALA A 173 -2.16 -28.42 46.41
N LYS A 174 -0.91 -28.59 46.87
CA LYS A 174 0.07 -27.50 46.93
C LYS A 174 0.36 -26.90 45.56
N TRP A 175 0.48 -27.74 44.52
CA TRP A 175 0.66 -27.29 43.15
C TRP A 175 -0.51 -26.43 42.66
N LEU A 176 -1.76 -26.83 42.93
CA LEU A 176 -2.95 -26.04 42.58
C LEU A 176 -2.99 -24.70 43.34
N ILE A 177 -2.71 -24.71 44.65
CA ILE A 177 -2.69 -23.48 45.46
C ILE A 177 -1.61 -22.51 44.98
N ARG A 178 -0.40 -23.01 44.65
CA ARG A 178 0.67 -22.13 44.16
C ARG A 178 0.36 -21.55 42.78
N GLN A 179 -0.34 -22.28 41.91
CA GLN A 179 -0.81 -21.72 40.64
C GLN A 179 -1.83 -20.60 40.86
N GLU A 180 -2.72 -20.72 41.84
CA GLU A 180 -3.68 -19.66 42.20
C GLU A 180 -2.99 -18.39 42.73
N THR A 181 -1.78 -18.50 43.30
CA THR A 181 -1.01 -17.33 43.76
C THR A 181 -0.36 -16.52 42.64
N VAL A 182 -0.30 -17.07 41.41
CA VAL A 182 0.27 -16.36 40.26
C VAL A 182 -0.80 -15.44 39.68
N GLU A 183 -0.52 -14.14 39.64
CA GLU A 183 -1.48 -13.13 39.17
C GLU A 183 -1.91 -13.34 37.72
N ASP A 184 -1.04 -13.94 36.92
CA ASP A 184 -1.24 -14.17 35.50
C ASP A 184 -2.00 -15.47 35.18
N PHE A 185 -2.21 -16.33 36.18
CA PHE A 185 -3.01 -17.54 36.06
C PHE A 185 -4.40 -17.32 36.67
N SER A 186 -5.41 -17.85 36.02
CA SER A 186 -6.79 -17.73 36.44
C SER A 186 -7.53 -19.03 36.14
N ALA A 187 -8.67 -19.23 36.81
CA ALA A 187 -9.47 -20.44 36.67
C ALA A 187 -8.58 -21.69 36.73
N VAL A 188 -8.02 -22.02 37.89
CA VAL A 188 -7.22 -23.24 38.03
C VAL A 188 -8.15 -24.41 38.33
N TRP A 189 -8.07 -25.51 37.58
CA TRP A 189 -8.86 -26.71 37.86
C TRP A 189 -8.09 -28.02 37.68
N LEU A 190 -8.55 -29.04 38.38
CA LEU A 190 -8.05 -30.41 38.31
C LEU A 190 -9.02 -31.25 37.47
N ASN A 191 -8.54 -31.80 36.35
CA ASN A 191 -9.33 -32.68 35.49
C ASN A 191 -9.36 -34.11 36.06
N SER A 192 -8.20 -34.63 36.44
CA SER A 192 -8.07 -35.96 37.03
C SER A 192 -6.87 -36.07 37.97
N ALA A 193 -6.96 -36.98 38.94
CA ALA A 193 -5.83 -37.40 39.75
C ALA A 193 -6.04 -38.87 40.15
N THR A 194 -5.17 -39.75 39.68
CA THR A 194 -5.28 -41.21 39.86
C THR A 194 -3.99 -41.79 40.37
N LYS A 195 -4.07 -42.68 41.36
CA LYS A 195 -2.91 -43.43 41.83
C LYS A 195 -2.46 -44.40 40.74
N GLU A 196 -1.17 -44.42 40.47
CA GLU A 196 -0.57 -45.41 39.57
C GLU A 196 -0.56 -46.76 40.29
N ALA A 197 -1.13 -47.79 39.66
CA ALA A 197 -1.14 -49.12 40.24
C ALA A 197 0.30 -49.65 40.26
N GLN A 198 0.83 -49.84 41.46
CA GLN A 198 2.18 -50.32 41.62
C GLN A 198 2.19 -51.85 41.43
N GLU A 199 2.74 -52.31 40.31
CA GLU A 199 2.92 -53.74 40.08
C GLU A 199 3.96 -54.27 41.09
N ALA A 200 3.51 -55.14 41.99
CA ALA A 200 4.40 -55.81 42.93
C ALA A 200 5.26 -56.82 42.15
N SER A 201 6.57 -56.58 42.07
CA SER A 201 7.49 -57.57 41.52
C SER A 201 7.49 -58.82 42.41
N ALA A 202 7.17 -59.98 41.83
CA ALA A 202 7.13 -61.26 42.52
C ALA A 202 8.49 -61.54 43.21
N GLY A 203 8.53 -61.41 44.55
CA GLY A 203 9.73 -61.64 45.36
C GLY A 203 10.13 -60.50 46.32
N ALA A 204 9.50 -59.32 46.24
CA ALA A 204 9.80 -58.22 47.17
C ALA A 204 9.14 -58.43 48.54
N THR A 205 9.93 -58.78 49.55
CA THR A 205 9.52 -58.68 50.95
C THR A 205 9.78 -57.27 51.45
N THR A 206 8.71 -56.51 51.61
CA THR A 206 8.67 -55.24 52.36
C THR A 206 9.43 -54.06 51.76
N ALA A 207 8.87 -53.48 50.70
CA ALA A 207 8.74 -52.03 50.57
C ALA A 207 7.71 -51.75 49.47
N ALA A 208 6.50 -51.32 49.84
CA ALA A 208 5.66 -50.59 48.89
C ALA A 208 6.51 -49.40 48.44
N GLY A 209 6.83 -49.31 47.15
CA GLY A 209 7.61 -48.17 46.66
C GLY A 209 6.84 -46.86 46.82
N PRO A 210 7.46 -45.73 46.45
CA PRO A 210 6.83 -44.43 46.66
C PRO A 210 5.49 -44.38 45.94
N GLU A 211 4.46 -43.86 46.63
CA GLU A 211 3.16 -43.59 46.03
C GLU A 211 3.36 -42.62 44.86
N VAL A 212 2.86 -42.97 43.68
CA VAL A 212 2.90 -42.10 42.51
C VAL A 212 1.47 -41.83 42.06
N VAL A 213 1.12 -40.56 41.94
CA VAL A 213 -0.20 -40.11 41.50
C VAL A 213 -0.02 -39.35 40.19
N THR A 214 -0.66 -39.82 39.13
CA THR A 214 -0.75 -39.09 37.86
C THR A 214 -1.87 -38.08 37.94
N PHE A 215 -1.66 -36.87 37.43
CA PHE A 215 -2.67 -35.82 37.42
C PHE A 215 -2.72 -35.07 36.10
N ASP A 216 -3.87 -34.46 35.86
CA ASP A 216 -4.18 -33.59 34.74
C ASP A 216 -4.87 -32.34 35.31
N THR A 217 -4.32 -31.18 35.01
CA THR A 217 -4.82 -29.88 35.48
C THR A 217 -4.71 -28.86 34.38
N THR A 218 -5.64 -27.92 34.35
CA THR A 218 -5.66 -26.88 33.34
C THR A 218 -5.90 -25.52 33.99
N ILE A 219 -5.34 -24.49 33.37
CA ILE A 219 -5.41 -23.09 33.79
C ILE A 219 -5.76 -22.19 32.60
N GLU A 220 -6.31 -21.02 32.89
CA GLU A 220 -6.50 -19.94 31.93
C GLU A 220 -5.49 -18.81 32.14
N LEU A 221 -4.93 -18.32 31.05
CA LEU A 221 -3.96 -17.23 31.05
C LEU A 221 -4.65 -15.87 30.97
N SER A 222 -4.16 -14.95 31.78
CA SER A 222 -4.51 -13.53 31.73
C SER A 222 -3.90 -12.85 30.50
N GLY A 223 -4.54 -11.76 30.02
CA GLY A 223 -3.98 -10.92 28.95
C GLY A 223 -2.67 -10.20 29.31
N LYS A 224 -2.24 -10.25 30.58
CA LYS A 224 -0.96 -9.70 31.04
C LYS A 224 0.27 -10.46 30.52
N ILE A 225 0.09 -11.73 30.13
CA ILE A 225 1.12 -12.60 29.55
C ILE A 225 1.48 -12.24 28.10
N ALA A 226 0.72 -11.32 27.48
CA ALA A 226 0.98 -10.89 26.12
C ALA A 226 2.42 -10.35 25.95
N SER A 227 3.07 -10.79 24.89
CA SER A 227 4.44 -10.44 24.53
C SER A 227 4.53 -8.94 24.21
N ARG A 228 5.28 -8.18 25.02
CA ARG A 228 5.53 -6.74 24.77
C ARG A 228 6.65 -6.48 23.76
N ARG A 229 7.16 -7.52 23.08
CA ARG A 229 8.33 -7.45 22.20
C ARG A 229 8.13 -6.51 21.02
N PHE A 230 6.89 -6.31 20.57
CA PHE A 230 6.58 -5.46 19.42
C PHE A 230 6.15 -4.04 19.80
N GLU A 231 5.77 -3.77 21.05
CA GLU A 231 5.32 -2.44 21.49
C GLU A 231 6.48 -1.42 21.49
N GLY A 232 7.72 -1.86 21.73
CA GLY A 232 8.90 -1.00 21.76
C GLY A 232 9.36 -0.49 20.39
N GLY A 233 9.08 -1.23 19.30
CA GLY A 233 9.54 -0.87 17.95
C GLY A 233 8.75 0.28 17.31
N ALA A 234 7.47 0.42 17.67
CA ALA A 234 6.60 1.48 17.13
C ALA A 234 7.01 2.89 17.59
N LEU A 235 7.60 3.00 18.79
CA LEU A 235 8.07 4.29 19.34
C LEU A 235 9.39 4.78 18.70
N ALA A 236 10.22 3.87 18.19
CA ALA A 236 11.46 4.22 17.49
C ALA A 236 11.15 4.73 16.07
N ALA A 237 10.28 4.04 15.33
CA ALA A 237 9.95 4.41 13.95
C ALA A 237 9.14 5.72 13.83
N GLY A 238 8.39 6.10 14.87
CA GLY A 238 7.68 7.39 14.90
C GLY A 238 8.59 8.59 15.16
N ARG A 239 9.81 8.36 15.65
CA ARG A 239 10.77 9.42 15.97
C ARG A 239 11.64 9.79 14.76
N ASP A 240 11.89 8.84 13.86
CA ASP A 240 12.69 9.05 12.64
C ASP A 240 11.92 9.77 11.52
N LEU A 241 10.58 9.82 11.59
CA LEU A 241 9.74 10.48 10.58
C LEU A 241 9.55 12.00 10.79
N ILE A 242 10.02 12.56 11.92
CA ILE A 242 9.89 14.00 12.22
C ILE A 242 11.15 14.78 11.82
N GLU A 243 12.24 14.10 11.44
CA GLU A 243 13.53 14.72 11.09
C GLU A 243 13.84 14.58 9.59
N ALA A 244 12.92 15.00 8.73
CA ALA A 244 13.26 15.29 7.33
C ALA A 244 13.84 16.73 7.27
N PRO A 245 15.13 16.91 6.93
CA PRO A 245 15.72 18.23 6.78
C PRO A 245 15.09 18.96 5.59
N GLY A 246 14.82 20.25 5.80
CA GLY A 246 14.03 21.10 4.91
C GLY A 246 14.35 21.01 3.42
N ALA A 247 13.30 21.13 2.61
CA ALA A 247 13.39 21.46 1.21
C ALA A 247 13.15 22.99 1.03
N PRO A 248 13.83 23.61 0.06
CA PRO A 248 13.96 25.08 -0.11
C PRO A 248 12.68 25.82 -0.50
#